data_AF-C2G1X9-F1
#
_entry.id   AF-C2G1X9-F1
#
_cell.length_a   1.000
_cell.length_b   1.000
_cell.length_c   1.000
_cell.angle_alpha   90.00
_cell.angle_beta   90.00
_cell.angle_gamma   90.00
#
_symmetry.space_group_name_H-M   'P 1'
#
loop_
_entity.id
_entity.type
_entity.pdbx_description
1 polymer ?
#
loop_
_entity_poly.entity_id
_entity_poly.type
_entity_poly.pdbx_seq_one_letter_code
_entity_poly.pdbx_strand_id
1 'polypeptide(L)'
;MNSKYFRRRKPFDFDPHPLDVGVPFSKNDTHADVHFLIKVQRLPESQLEDLFLRHFNYYKAEFNDTDGREFFKELWQTVNSELKKERSKSQEKLSATQKRRNDLRIQKFQYFIENILPKYDRWNFTVSLSKKYEIVSEQLLQEVKSKTQIEFQRTQELIDSAFTKLANSSNASTESNINTIKTILENYLDSNKEEQEELKKQFIQKQNLDRLLAQYNTTLKELDEFKEQVKKLKKEKSRLNSLDHHKINILNGDKLNLIALFDEFMKAKIIINGKAETFLGTNAHITWAKIISNHFLEHDKPIPFGTVENYFCDGKPTDIDNSDRKFKIIPIE
;
A
#
# COMPACT_ATOMS: atom_id res chain seq x y z
N MET A 1 14.64 1.06 1.31
CA MET A 1 15.55 2.09 1.81
C MET A 1 16.95 1.51 1.90
N ASN A 2 17.97 2.33 1.67
CA ASN A 2 19.36 1.86 1.73
C ASN A 2 19.77 1.53 3.18
N SER A 3 20.22 0.29 3.43
CA SER A 3 20.64 -0.12 4.77
C SER A 3 21.86 0.67 5.29
N LYS A 4 22.59 1.42 4.45
CA LYS A 4 23.72 2.27 4.88
C LYS A 4 23.27 3.53 5.63
N TYR A 5 22.00 3.91 5.50
CA TYR A 5 21.45 5.13 6.10
C TYR A 5 21.28 5.05 7.61
N PHE A 6 21.34 3.84 8.19
CA PHE A 6 21.13 3.63 9.61
C PHE A 6 22.44 3.36 10.32
N ARG A 7 22.63 4.00 11.48
CA ARG A 7 23.68 3.67 12.44
C ARG A 7 23.60 2.21 12.90
N ARG A 8 24.64 1.44 12.60
CA ARG A 8 24.70 0.00 12.90
C ARG A 8 25.48 -0.27 14.18
N ARG A 9 25.15 -1.39 14.82
CA ARG A 9 25.98 -1.98 15.87
C ARG A 9 27.30 -2.46 15.27
N LYS A 10 28.41 -2.17 15.95
CA LYS A 10 29.72 -2.71 15.57
C LYS A 10 29.74 -4.23 15.82
N PRO A 11 30.43 -5.01 14.98
CA PRO A 11 30.64 -6.43 15.25
C PRO A 11 31.37 -6.61 16.58
N PHE A 12 30.91 -7.55 17.41
CA PHE A 12 31.50 -7.87 18.72
C PHE A 12 31.50 -6.71 19.73
N ASP A 13 30.60 -5.73 19.55
CA ASP A 13 30.35 -4.69 20.54
C ASP A 13 29.39 -5.20 21.61
N PHE A 14 29.89 -5.34 22.84
CA PHE A 14 29.16 -5.87 23.98
C PHE A 14 28.38 -4.80 24.77
N ASP A 15 28.60 -3.52 24.46
CA ASP A 15 27.81 -2.41 24.99
C ASP A 15 27.32 -1.47 23.87
N PRO A 16 26.59 -2.01 22.88
CA PRO A 16 26.09 -1.19 21.79
C PRO A 16 24.93 -0.34 22.29
N HIS A 17 24.84 0.89 21.80
CA HIS A 17 23.75 1.77 22.19
C HIS A 17 22.38 1.10 21.93
N PRO A 18 21.40 1.22 22.85
CA PRO A 18 20.12 0.53 22.76
C PRO A 18 19.37 0.77 21.45
N LEU A 19 19.56 1.93 20.84
CA LEU A 19 18.91 2.35 19.60
C LEU A 19 19.65 1.95 18.31
N ASP A 20 20.92 1.52 18.37
CA ASP A 20 21.66 1.10 17.16
C ASP A 20 21.10 -0.22 16.58
N VAL A 21 21.02 -0.30 15.25
CA VAL A 21 20.38 -1.42 14.53
C VAL A 21 21.37 -2.52 14.14
N GLY A 22 20.88 -3.75 14.02
CA GLY A 22 21.67 -4.94 13.71
C GLY A 22 21.61 -6.01 14.81
N VAL A 23 22.23 -7.16 14.53
CA VAL A 23 22.34 -8.29 15.47
C VAL A 23 23.69 -8.29 16.18
N PRO A 24 23.76 -8.83 17.41
CA PRO A 24 25.03 -9.15 18.04
C PRO A 24 25.82 -10.15 17.19
N PHE A 25 27.15 -9.97 17.12
CA PHE A 25 28.10 -10.91 16.50
C PHE A 25 28.06 -11.07 14.96
N SER A 26 27.45 -10.14 14.22
CA SER A 26 27.48 -10.13 12.75
C SER A 26 28.03 -8.83 12.18
N LYS A 27 28.58 -8.91 10.97
CA LYS A 27 28.82 -7.75 10.12
C LYS A 27 27.45 -7.26 9.63
N ASN A 28 26.89 -6.27 10.33
CA ASN A 28 25.54 -5.70 10.12
C ASN A 28 25.45 -4.88 8.83
N ASP A 29 25.99 -5.41 7.74
CA ASP A 29 26.21 -4.68 6.49
C ASP A 29 24.93 -4.59 5.63
N THR A 30 23.96 -5.46 5.90
CA THR A 30 22.68 -5.60 5.21
C THR A 30 21.50 -5.50 6.17
N HIS A 31 20.30 -5.22 5.64
CA HIS A 31 19.02 -5.27 6.34
C HIS A 31 18.87 -4.35 7.58
N ALA A 32 19.69 -3.31 7.70
CA ALA A 32 19.61 -2.35 8.80
C ALA A 32 18.25 -1.63 8.88
N ASP A 33 17.61 -1.42 7.73
CA ASP A 33 16.24 -0.93 7.57
C ASP A 33 15.21 -1.87 8.20
N VAL A 34 15.34 -3.18 7.99
CA VAL A 34 14.48 -4.18 8.64
C VAL A 34 14.66 -4.15 10.16
N HIS A 35 15.91 -4.06 10.63
CA HIS A 35 16.20 -3.95 12.05
C HIS A 35 15.66 -2.65 12.68
N PHE A 36 15.69 -1.54 11.95
CA PHE A 36 15.05 -0.30 12.36
C PHE A 36 13.54 -0.49 12.54
N LEU A 37 12.87 -1.09 11.54
CA LEU A 37 11.43 -1.37 11.61
C LEU A 37 11.08 -2.29 12.79
N ILE A 38 11.91 -3.28 13.09
CA ILE A 38 11.76 -4.13 14.27
C ILE A 38 11.86 -3.30 15.56
N LYS A 39 12.76 -2.31 15.63
CA LYS A 39 12.84 -1.41 16.79
C LYS A 39 11.61 -0.54 16.93
N VAL A 40 11.07 0.01 15.84
CA VAL A 40 9.81 0.77 15.87
C VAL A 40 8.68 -0.06 16.49
N GLN A 41 8.62 -1.36 16.20
CA GLN A 41 7.60 -2.26 16.76
C GLN A 41 7.82 -2.60 18.24
N ARG A 42 9.07 -2.64 18.71
CA ARG A 42 9.43 -3.18 20.04
C ARG A 42 9.63 -2.10 21.11
N LEU A 43 10.11 -0.92 20.72
CA LEU A 43 10.42 0.14 21.67
C LEU A 43 9.15 0.79 22.23
N PRO A 44 9.19 1.29 23.47
CA PRO A 44 8.12 2.13 24.00
C PRO A 44 7.99 3.41 23.18
N GLU A 45 6.78 3.98 23.12
CA GLU A 45 6.48 5.17 22.30
C GLU A 45 7.38 6.36 22.66
N SER A 46 7.72 6.50 23.95
CA SER A 46 8.64 7.52 24.46
C SER A 46 10.04 7.47 23.86
N GLN A 47 10.50 6.32 23.36
CA GLN A 47 11.84 6.16 22.78
C GLN A 47 11.85 6.20 21.24
N LEU A 48 10.68 6.29 20.60
CA LEU A 48 10.59 6.28 19.15
C LEU A 48 11.12 7.58 18.52
N GLU A 49 10.97 8.70 19.21
CA GLU A 49 11.54 9.98 18.80
C GLU A 49 13.07 9.95 18.84
N ASP A 50 13.64 9.46 19.93
CA ASP A 50 15.09 9.28 20.07
C ASP A 50 15.65 8.30 19.03
N LEU A 51 14.90 7.23 18.73
CA LEU A 51 15.26 6.29 17.67
C LEU A 51 15.37 7.03 16.33
N PHE A 52 14.36 7.80 15.95
CA PHE A 52 14.38 8.59 14.73
C PHE A 52 15.58 9.56 14.70
N LEU A 53 15.72 10.39 15.74
CA LEU A 53 16.77 11.40 15.82
C LEU A 53 18.18 10.80 15.74
N ARG A 54 18.41 9.66 16.41
CA ARG A 54 19.72 9.01 16.38
C ARG A 54 20.14 8.59 14.98
N HIS A 55 19.23 8.02 14.20
CA HIS A 55 19.51 7.58 12.84
C HIS A 55 19.52 8.75 11.85
N PHE A 56 18.64 9.74 12.04
CA PHE A 56 18.63 10.96 11.25
C PHE A 56 19.95 11.75 11.39
N ASN A 57 20.41 11.97 12.63
CA ASN A 57 21.66 12.67 12.90
C ASN A 57 22.87 11.89 12.40
N TYR A 58 22.87 10.56 12.52
CA TYR A 58 23.90 9.71 11.93
C TYR A 58 23.95 9.88 10.40
N TYR A 59 22.80 9.82 9.72
CA TYR A 59 22.74 9.97 8.28
C TYR A 59 23.32 11.31 7.82
N LYS A 60 22.90 12.41 8.47
CA LYS A 60 23.41 13.75 8.16
C LYS A 60 24.93 13.84 8.31
N ALA A 61 25.47 13.26 9.37
CA ALA A 61 26.90 13.26 9.63
C ALA A 61 27.69 12.38 8.65
N GLU A 62 27.20 11.18 8.35
CA GLU A 62 27.90 10.20 7.51
C GLU A 62 27.89 10.60 6.02
N PHE A 63 26.80 11.21 5.55
CA PHE A 63 26.61 11.58 4.14
C PHE A 63 26.82 13.07 3.86
N ASN A 64 27.26 13.85 4.85
CA ASN A 64 27.37 15.32 4.78
C ASN A 64 26.09 15.99 4.25
N ASP A 65 24.92 15.42 4.54
CA ASP A 65 23.62 15.98 4.15
C ASP A 65 23.17 16.99 5.21
N THR A 66 23.12 18.26 4.81
CA THR A 66 22.67 19.36 5.68
C THR A 66 21.17 19.37 5.90
N ASP A 67 20.38 18.86 4.94
CA ASP A 67 18.92 18.91 4.96
C ASP A 67 18.32 17.63 5.54
N GLY A 68 18.84 16.45 5.15
CA GLY A 68 18.34 15.14 5.59
C GLY A 68 17.06 14.70 4.85
N ARG A 69 16.71 15.39 3.77
CA ARG A 69 15.47 15.19 3.00
C ARG A 69 15.33 13.78 2.45
N GLU A 70 16.41 13.25 1.87
CA GLU A 70 16.34 11.95 1.22
C GLU A 70 16.16 10.82 2.24
N PHE A 71 16.86 10.89 3.38
CA PHE A 71 16.63 9.97 4.49
C PHE A 71 15.17 10.02 4.97
N PHE A 72 14.64 11.22 5.20
CA PHE A 72 13.28 11.36 5.70
C PHE A 72 12.26 10.79 4.72
N LYS A 73 12.40 11.11 3.42
CA LYS A 73 11.54 10.62 2.35
C LYS A 73 11.58 9.08 2.26
N GLU A 74 12.77 8.49 2.19
CA GLU A 74 12.91 7.03 2.11
C GLU A 74 12.38 6.33 3.35
N LEU A 75 12.62 6.89 4.55
CA LEU A 75 12.11 6.35 5.80
C LEU A 75 10.59 6.40 5.83
N TRP A 76 10.00 7.55 5.53
CA TRP A 76 8.55 7.74 5.47
C TRP A 76 7.90 6.75 4.49
N GLN A 77 8.45 6.59 3.28
CA GLN A 77 7.96 5.62 2.30
C GLN A 77 8.07 4.18 2.79
N THR A 78 9.19 3.84 3.44
CA THR A 78 9.45 2.48 3.94
C THR A 78 8.48 2.12 5.05
N VAL A 79 8.29 2.99 6.05
CA VAL A 79 7.36 2.73 7.16
C VAL A 79 5.92 2.65 6.66
N ASN A 80 5.50 3.52 5.72
CA ASN A 80 4.16 3.44 5.12
C ASN A 80 3.94 2.15 4.33
N SER A 81 4.96 1.70 3.59
CA SER A 81 4.91 0.45 2.83
C SER A 81 4.76 -0.75 3.75
N GLU A 82 5.49 -0.79 4.86
CA GLU A 82 5.37 -1.84 5.88
C GLU A 82 4.01 -1.81 6.59
N LEU A 83 3.51 -0.64 6.95
CA LEU A 83 2.16 -0.50 7.51
C LEU A 83 1.09 -1.07 6.55
N LYS A 84 1.21 -0.78 5.25
CA LYS A 84 0.32 -1.32 4.21
C LYS A 84 0.43 -2.84 4.12
N LYS A 85 1.65 -3.40 4.18
CA LYS A 85 1.88 -4.85 4.19
C LYS A 85 1.21 -5.51 5.41
N GLU A 86 1.45 -5.00 6.62
CA GLU A 86 0.86 -5.56 7.84
C GLU A 86 -0.69 -5.49 7.82
N ARG A 87 -1.28 -4.40 7.30
CA ARG A 87 -2.74 -4.26 7.11
C ARG A 87 -3.32 -5.21 6.06
N SER A 88 -2.55 -5.55 5.03
CA SER A 88 -2.99 -6.44 3.94
C SER A 88 -2.97 -7.93 4.29
N LYS A 89 -2.40 -8.32 5.43
CA LYS A 89 -2.36 -9.72 5.87
C LYS A 89 -3.79 -10.22 6.12
N SER A 90 -4.12 -11.37 5.53
CA SER A 90 -5.42 -12.00 5.71
C SER A 90 -5.62 -12.39 7.18
N GLN A 91 -6.50 -11.65 7.85
CA GLN A 91 -6.83 -11.87 9.26
C GLN A 91 -7.40 -13.28 9.50
N GLU A 92 -8.10 -13.86 8.52
CA GLU A 92 -8.65 -15.23 8.61
C GLU A 92 -7.58 -16.33 8.71
N LYS A 93 -6.37 -16.08 8.19
CA LYS A 93 -5.25 -17.04 8.21
C LYS A 93 -4.37 -16.94 9.46
N LEU A 94 -4.62 -15.96 10.33
CA LEU A 94 -3.81 -15.71 11.52
C LEU A 94 -4.47 -16.32 12.76
N SER A 95 -3.68 -17.01 13.58
CA SER A 95 -4.10 -17.39 14.93
C SER A 95 -4.34 -16.16 15.81
N ALA A 96 -5.11 -16.30 16.89
CA ALA A 96 -5.44 -15.20 17.81
C ALA A 96 -4.19 -14.45 18.32
N THR A 97 -3.13 -15.18 18.67
CA THR A 97 -1.85 -14.60 19.09
C THR A 97 -1.15 -13.82 17.98
N GLN A 98 -1.21 -14.32 16.75
CA GLN A 98 -0.62 -13.63 15.60
C GLN A 98 -1.40 -12.36 15.24
N LYS A 99 -2.73 -12.38 15.34
CA LYS A 99 -3.59 -11.20 15.18
C LYS A 99 -3.20 -10.10 16.16
N ARG A 100 -3.17 -10.42 17.46
CA ARG A 100 -2.79 -9.46 18.52
C ARG A 100 -1.41 -8.85 18.28
N ARG A 101 -0.43 -9.65 17.85
CA ARG A 101 0.91 -9.15 17.51
C ARG A 101 0.87 -8.25 16.27
N ASN A 102 0.10 -8.60 15.24
CA ASN A 102 -0.05 -7.80 14.04
C ASN A 102 -0.69 -6.44 14.35
N ASP A 103 -1.75 -6.44 15.16
CA ASP A 103 -2.47 -5.23 15.55
C ASP A 103 -1.56 -4.27 16.34
N LEU A 104 -0.74 -4.80 17.27
CA LEU A 104 0.25 -4.01 18.00
C LEU A 104 1.29 -3.39 17.05
N ARG A 105 1.74 -4.14 16.03
CA ARG A 105 2.68 -3.62 15.02
C ARG A 105 2.06 -2.50 14.18
N ILE A 106 0.81 -2.69 13.75
CA ILE A 106 0.05 -1.68 13.01
C ILE A 106 -0.05 -0.41 13.85
N GLN A 107 -0.43 -0.53 15.13
CA GLN A 107 -0.52 0.60 16.06
C GLN A 107 0.83 1.33 16.21
N LYS A 108 1.93 0.60 16.38
CA LYS A 108 3.28 1.19 16.52
C LYS A 108 3.72 1.95 15.27
N PHE A 109 3.52 1.37 14.10
CA PHE A 109 3.85 2.06 12.83
C PHE A 109 2.96 3.27 12.60
N GLN A 110 1.67 3.17 12.91
CA GLN A 110 0.73 4.27 12.77
C GLN A 110 1.09 5.42 13.73
N TYR A 111 1.38 5.12 14.99
CA TYR A 111 1.87 6.10 15.96
C TYR A 111 3.13 6.81 15.45
N PHE A 112 4.11 6.06 14.93
CA PHE A 112 5.35 6.62 14.40
C PHE A 112 5.09 7.58 13.22
N ILE A 113 4.21 7.21 12.29
CA ILE A 113 3.85 8.03 11.12
C ILE A 113 3.06 9.27 11.51
N GLU A 114 2.15 9.17 12.48
CA GLU A 114 1.20 10.24 12.82
C GLU A 114 1.74 11.21 13.88
N ASN A 115 2.63 10.76 14.76
CA ASN A 115 3.06 11.53 15.94
C ASN A 115 4.55 11.87 15.94
N ILE A 116 5.41 11.04 15.33
CA ILE A 116 6.86 11.26 15.34
C ILE A 116 7.33 11.95 14.06
N LEU A 117 7.11 11.33 12.91
CA LEU A 117 7.59 11.86 11.62
C LEU A 117 7.11 13.30 11.32
N PRO A 118 5.85 13.69 11.57
CA PRO A 118 5.37 15.02 11.21
C PRO A 118 6.07 16.15 11.95
N LYS A 119 6.58 15.90 13.17
CA LYS A 119 7.35 16.89 13.96
C LYS A 119 8.63 17.34 13.24
N TYR A 120 9.17 16.48 12.38
CA TYR A 120 10.45 16.68 11.70
C TYR A 120 10.30 16.85 10.18
N ASP A 121 9.06 16.85 9.68
CA ASP A 121 8.77 16.95 8.26
C ASP A 121 8.80 18.40 7.77
N ARG A 122 9.96 18.83 7.30
CA ARG A 122 10.14 20.18 6.72
C ARG A 122 9.71 20.26 5.25
N TRP A 123 9.39 19.12 4.64
CA TRP A 123 9.15 19.00 3.20
C TRP A 123 7.71 18.60 2.87
N ASN A 124 6.84 18.55 3.89
CA ASN A 124 5.44 18.19 3.79
C ASN A 124 5.21 16.79 3.20
N PHE A 125 6.08 15.80 3.40
CA PHE A 125 5.80 14.42 2.98
C PHE A 125 4.64 13.77 3.74
N THR A 126 4.47 14.12 5.02
CA THR A 126 3.45 13.60 5.95
C THR A 126 2.09 14.30 5.81
N VAL A 127 2.07 15.48 5.20
CA VAL A 127 0.84 16.25 4.97
C VAL A 127 0.02 15.57 3.88
N SER A 128 -1.25 15.27 4.19
CA SER A 128 -2.18 14.72 3.21
C SER A 128 -2.36 15.69 2.03
N LEU A 129 -2.61 15.16 0.84
CA LEU A 129 -2.83 15.97 -0.37
C LEU A 129 -3.93 17.02 -0.17
N SER A 130 -4.99 16.68 0.58
CA SER A 130 -6.08 17.59 0.95
C SER A 130 -5.59 18.76 1.80
N LYS A 131 -4.73 18.51 2.79
CA LYS A 131 -4.21 19.57 3.67
C LYS A 131 -3.14 20.42 2.98
N LYS A 132 -2.41 19.87 2.00
CA LYS A 132 -1.54 20.66 1.11
C LYS A 132 -2.32 21.64 0.24
N TYR A 133 -3.47 21.21 -0.30
CA TYR A 133 -4.34 22.08 -1.09
C TYR A 133 -4.87 23.23 -0.26
N GLU A 134 -5.33 22.95 0.96
CA GLU A 134 -5.85 23.95 1.90
C GLU A 134 -4.81 25.07 2.15
N ILE A 135 -3.57 24.69 2.50
CA ILE A 135 -2.47 25.64 2.75
C ILE A 135 -2.16 26.51 1.52
N VAL A 136 -2.04 25.89 0.33
CA VAL A 136 -1.73 26.62 -0.91
C VAL A 136 -2.90 27.55 -1.29
N SER A 137 -4.14 27.11 -1.09
CA SER A 137 -5.33 27.90 -1.39
C SER A 137 -5.45 29.14 -0.49
N GLU A 138 -5.12 29.00 0.79
CA GLU A 138 -5.12 30.12 1.74
C GLU A 138 -4.02 31.14 1.42
N GLN A 139 -2.82 30.68 1.08
CA GLN A 139 -1.70 31.55 0.69
C GLN A 139 -2.02 32.37 -0.56
N LEU A 140 -2.56 31.74 -1.61
CA LEU A 140 -2.96 32.44 -2.83
C LEU A 140 -4.11 33.43 -2.57
N LEU A 141 -5.08 33.07 -1.71
CA LEU A 141 -6.18 33.97 -1.37
C LEU A 141 -5.69 35.22 -0.63
N GLN A 142 -4.72 35.06 0.28
CA GLN A 142 -4.11 36.20 0.96
C GLN A 142 -3.30 37.08 0.00
N GLU A 143 -2.51 36.48 -0.89
CA GLU A 143 -1.71 37.23 -1.86
C GLU A 143 -2.60 38.05 -2.80
N VAL A 144 -3.67 37.45 -3.35
CA VAL A 144 -4.64 38.16 -4.19
C VAL A 144 -5.29 39.32 -3.43
N LYS A 145 -5.78 39.08 -2.20
CA LYS A 145 -6.38 40.14 -1.37
C LYS A 145 -5.40 41.29 -1.13
N SER A 146 -4.15 40.99 -0.83
CA SER A 146 -3.13 42.01 -0.58
C SER A 146 -2.84 42.86 -1.81
N LYS A 147 -2.71 42.24 -2.99
CA LYS A 147 -2.47 42.94 -4.26
C LYS A 147 -3.66 43.79 -4.68
N THR A 148 -4.89 43.29 -4.54
CA THR A 148 -6.11 44.06 -4.82
C THR A 148 -6.22 45.29 -3.91
N GLN A 149 -5.86 45.17 -2.63
CA GLN A 149 -5.86 46.29 -1.71
C GLN A 149 -4.83 47.37 -2.09
N ILE A 150 -3.63 46.96 -2.49
CA ILE A 150 -2.57 47.89 -2.94
C ILE A 150 -3.00 48.65 -4.19
N GLU A 151 -3.57 47.96 -5.18
CA GLU A 151 -4.10 48.58 -6.40
C GLU A 151 -5.23 49.57 -6.10
N PHE A 152 -6.13 49.22 -5.18
CA PHE A 152 -7.21 50.12 -4.73
C PHE A 152 -6.65 51.37 -4.06
N GLN A 153 -5.64 51.23 -3.20
CA GLN A 153 -5.00 52.35 -2.53
C GLN A 153 -4.32 53.30 -3.53
N ARG A 154 -3.57 52.74 -4.49
CA ARG A 154 -2.90 53.53 -5.55
C ARG A 154 -3.88 54.25 -6.46
N THR A 155 -4.96 53.60 -6.87
CA THR A 155 -5.98 54.25 -7.70
C THR A 155 -6.65 55.40 -6.94
N GLN A 156 -6.93 55.23 -5.65
CA GLN A 156 -7.47 56.30 -4.82
C GLN A 156 -6.48 57.48 -4.71
N GLU A 157 -5.21 57.23 -4.43
CA GLU A 157 -4.16 58.27 -4.37
C GLU A 157 -4.00 59.03 -5.69
N LEU A 158 -4.10 58.33 -6.83
CA LEU A 158 -4.03 58.95 -8.15
C LEU A 158 -5.24 59.82 -8.44
N ILE A 159 -6.43 59.34 -8.08
CA ILE A 159 -7.68 60.10 -8.20
C ILE A 159 -7.58 61.38 -7.34
N ASP A 160 -7.14 61.25 -6.09
CA ASP A 160 -7.01 62.38 -5.16
C ASP A 160 -5.94 63.38 -5.65
N SER A 161 -4.81 62.90 -6.16
CA SER A 161 -3.76 63.73 -6.79
C SER A 161 -4.29 64.45 -8.04
N ALA A 162 -5.06 63.77 -8.89
CA ALA A 162 -5.66 64.36 -10.08
C ALA A 162 -6.67 65.45 -9.71
N PHE A 163 -7.55 65.19 -8.74
CA PHE A 163 -8.49 66.19 -8.22
C PHE A 163 -7.80 67.39 -7.58
N THR A 164 -6.73 67.16 -6.81
CA THR A 164 -5.94 68.23 -6.18
C THR A 164 -5.24 69.10 -7.22
N LYS A 165 -4.68 68.51 -8.28
CA LYS A 165 -4.10 69.25 -9.41
C LYS A 165 -5.15 70.05 -10.19
N LEU A 166 -6.35 69.50 -10.36
CA LEU A 166 -7.47 70.18 -11.02
C LEU A 166 -7.99 71.37 -10.20
N ALA A 167 -8.10 71.20 -8.88
CA ALA A 167 -8.51 72.26 -7.96
C ALA A 167 -7.51 73.43 -7.96
N ASN A 168 -6.21 73.12 -8.06
CA ASN A 168 -5.13 74.11 -8.07
C ASN A 168 -4.89 74.77 -9.45
N SER A 169 -5.46 74.24 -10.54
CA SER A 169 -5.22 74.73 -11.92
C SER A 169 -6.27 75.74 -12.39
N SER A 170 -6.84 76.54 -11.49
CA SER A 170 -8.09 77.31 -11.67
C SER A 170 -8.06 78.40 -12.77
N ASN A 171 -7.07 78.44 -13.66
CA ASN A 171 -6.95 79.41 -14.77
C ASN A 171 -6.47 78.84 -16.13
N ALA A 172 -6.49 77.52 -16.37
CA ALA A 172 -6.09 76.94 -17.68
C ALA A 172 -7.26 76.27 -18.43
N SER A 173 -7.30 76.48 -19.75
CA SER A 173 -8.32 75.95 -20.68
C SER A 173 -8.60 74.46 -20.49
N THR A 174 -9.88 74.11 -20.43
CA THR A 174 -10.44 72.78 -20.16
C THR A 174 -9.82 71.67 -21.02
N GLU A 175 -9.40 71.99 -22.25
CA GLU A 175 -8.85 71.05 -23.22
C GLU A 175 -7.40 70.61 -22.90
N SER A 176 -6.59 71.52 -22.33
CA SER A 176 -5.22 71.22 -21.91
C SER A 176 -5.19 70.29 -20.69
N ASN A 177 -6.14 70.49 -19.78
CA ASN A 177 -6.32 69.63 -18.60
C ASN A 177 -6.79 68.23 -19.00
N ILE A 178 -7.70 68.11 -19.97
CA ILE A 178 -8.18 66.82 -20.50
C ILE A 178 -7.04 66.03 -21.15
N ASN A 179 -6.21 66.68 -21.99
CA ASN A 179 -5.09 65.98 -22.63
C ASN A 179 -4.03 65.53 -21.62
N THR A 180 -3.75 66.34 -20.59
CA THR A 180 -2.80 65.96 -19.53
C THR A 180 -3.31 64.75 -18.73
N ILE A 181 -4.61 64.70 -18.41
CA ILE A 181 -5.24 63.56 -17.75
C ILE A 181 -5.18 62.32 -18.65
N LYS A 182 -5.41 62.47 -19.95
CA LYS A 182 -5.37 61.37 -20.92
C LYS A 182 -3.99 60.74 -21.01
N THR A 183 -2.92 61.54 -21.07
CA THR A 183 -1.54 61.05 -21.11
C THR A 183 -1.13 60.35 -19.80
N ILE A 184 -1.61 60.83 -18.64
CA ILE A 184 -1.36 60.16 -17.36
C ILE A 184 -2.04 58.78 -17.31
N LEU A 185 -3.28 58.69 -17.80
CA LEU A 185 -4.02 57.43 -17.86
C LEU A 185 -3.40 56.43 -18.86
N GLU A 186 -2.95 56.90 -20.02
CA GLU A 186 -2.31 56.06 -21.04
C GLU A 186 -0.97 55.48 -20.53
N ASN A 187 -0.13 56.30 -19.88
CA ASN A 187 1.12 55.82 -19.28
C ASN A 187 0.88 54.81 -18.15
N TYR A 188 -0.19 54.99 -17.35
CA TYR A 188 -0.55 54.05 -16.29
C TYR A 188 -0.99 52.70 -16.87
N LEU A 189 -1.80 52.71 -17.93
CA LEU A 189 -2.25 51.50 -18.63
C LEU A 189 -1.08 50.69 -19.21
N ASP A 190 -0.08 51.37 -19.79
CA ASP A 190 1.09 50.67 -20.36
C ASP A 190 2.05 50.16 -19.29
N SER A 191 2.22 50.85 -18.16
CA SER A 191 3.05 50.35 -17.04
C SER A 191 2.46 49.11 -16.34
N ASN A 192 1.15 48.91 -16.42
CA ASN A 192 0.45 47.76 -15.80
C ASN A 192 0.34 46.52 -16.69
N LYS A 193 0.87 46.58 -17.92
CA LYS A 193 0.71 45.54 -18.93
C LYS A 193 1.50 44.26 -18.59
N GLU A 194 2.72 44.41 -18.07
CA GLU A 194 3.53 43.28 -17.60
C GLU A 194 2.90 42.59 -16.37
N GLU A 195 2.37 43.37 -15.42
CA GLU A 195 1.75 42.82 -14.21
C GLU A 195 0.43 42.09 -14.52
N GLN A 196 -0.35 42.59 -15.49
CA GLN A 196 -1.52 41.89 -16.03
C GLN A 196 -1.16 40.59 -16.76
N GLU A 197 -0.07 40.55 -17.52
CA GLU A 197 0.41 39.33 -18.18
C GLU A 197 0.90 38.28 -17.16
N GLU A 198 1.55 38.71 -16.08
CA GLU A 198 1.97 37.82 -14.99
C GLU A 198 0.76 37.19 -14.26
N LEU A 199 -0.27 37.99 -13.98
CA LEU A 199 -1.55 37.52 -13.41
C LEU A 199 -2.27 36.53 -14.33
N LYS A 200 -2.27 36.76 -15.65
CA LYS A 200 -2.82 35.81 -16.63
C LYS A 200 -2.07 34.48 -16.62
N LYS A 201 -0.73 34.50 -16.55
CA LYS A 201 0.08 33.28 -16.45
C LYS A 201 -0.25 32.47 -15.18
N GLN A 202 -0.37 33.15 -14.04
CA GLN A 202 -0.74 32.50 -12.77
C GLN A 202 -2.16 31.89 -12.83
N PHE A 203 -3.11 32.58 -13.48
CA PHE A 203 -4.47 32.07 -13.68
C PHE A 203 -4.50 30.82 -14.59
N ILE A 204 -3.71 30.82 -15.67
CA ILE A 204 -3.57 29.66 -16.57
C ILE A 204 -2.94 28.47 -15.82
N GLN A 205 -1.94 28.70 -14.98
CA GLN A 205 -1.37 27.65 -14.12
C GLN A 205 -2.43 27.05 -13.18
N LYS A 206 -3.29 27.88 -12.57
CA LYS A 206 -4.38 27.43 -11.72
C LYS A 206 -5.39 26.55 -12.48
N GLN A 207 -5.84 26.97 -13.67
CA GLN A 207 -6.76 26.16 -14.49
C GLN A 207 -6.16 24.80 -14.87
N ASN A 208 -4.87 24.76 -15.21
CA ASN A 208 -4.19 23.50 -15.51
C ASN A 208 -4.14 22.56 -14.29
N LEU A 209 -3.96 23.12 -13.09
CA LEU A 209 -3.96 22.36 -11.84
C LEU A 209 -5.35 21.83 -11.48
N ASP A 210 -6.40 22.64 -11.66
CA ASP A 210 -7.80 22.23 -11.45
C ASP A 210 -8.20 21.09 -12.40
N ARG A 211 -7.73 21.12 -13.65
CA ARG A 211 -7.93 20.04 -14.63
C ARG A 211 -7.26 18.73 -14.20
N LEU A 212 -6.06 18.81 -13.64
CA LEU A 212 -5.31 17.67 -13.08
C LEU A 212 -6.02 17.06 -11.86
N LEU A 213 -6.58 17.89 -10.98
CA LEU A 213 -7.40 17.46 -9.84
C LEU A 213 -8.69 16.74 -10.28
N ALA A 214 -9.37 17.27 -11.30
CA ALA A 214 -10.56 16.63 -11.86
C ALA A 214 -10.23 15.25 -12.45
N GLN A 215 -9.12 15.13 -13.18
CA GLN A 215 -8.63 13.84 -13.66
C GLN A 215 -8.32 12.88 -12.50
N TYR A 216 -7.60 13.34 -11.48
CA TYR A 216 -7.26 12.51 -10.31
C TYR A 216 -8.50 11.98 -9.57
N ASN A 217 -9.49 12.84 -9.33
CA ASN A 217 -10.75 12.45 -8.68
C ASN A 217 -11.54 11.44 -9.53
N THR A 218 -11.46 11.55 -10.86
CA THR A 218 -12.07 10.58 -11.78
C THR A 218 -11.38 9.22 -11.65
N THR A 219 -10.05 9.19 -11.65
CA THR A 219 -9.27 7.96 -11.47
C THR A 219 -9.51 7.31 -10.10
N LEU A 220 -9.71 8.10 -9.04
CA LEU A 220 -10.07 7.56 -7.72
C LEU A 220 -11.43 6.86 -7.75
N LYS A 221 -12.42 7.42 -8.45
CA LYS A 221 -13.75 6.80 -8.61
C LYS A 221 -13.66 5.47 -9.36
N GLU A 222 -12.93 5.45 -10.47
CA GLU A 222 -12.68 4.23 -11.25
C GLU A 222 -12.00 3.14 -10.40
N LEU A 223 -11.04 3.53 -9.56
CA LEU A 223 -10.35 2.60 -8.67
C LEU A 223 -11.30 1.96 -7.63
N ASP A 224 -12.23 2.72 -7.08
CA ASP A 224 -13.23 2.21 -6.14
C ASP A 224 -14.24 1.28 -6.83
N GLU A 225 -14.67 1.61 -8.05
CA GLU A 225 -15.49 0.72 -8.87
C GLU A 225 -14.77 -0.61 -9.15
N PHE A 226 -13.48 -0.57 -9.50
CA PHE A 226 -12.68 -1.78 -9.67
C PHE A 226 -12.56 -2.62 -8.39
N LYS A 227 -12.40 -1.99 -7.21
CA LYS A 227 -12.35 -2.72 -5.94
C LYS A 227 -13.65 -3.47 -5.67
N GLU A 228 -14.80 -2.85 -5.94
CA GLU A 228 -16.10 -3.49 -5.76
C GLU A 228 -16.31 -4.65 -6.75
N GLN A 229 -15.86 -4.51 -8.00
CA GLN A 229 -15.87 -5.63 -8.95
C GLN A 229 -15.01 -6.80 -8.47
N VAL A 230 -13.79 -6.54 -7.97
CA VAL A 230 -12.92 -7.59 -7.41
C VAL A 230 -13.56 -8.27 -6.21
N LYS A 231 -14.27 -7.53 -5.36
CA LYS A 231 -15.00 -8.08 -4.21
C LYS A 231 -16.14 -9.02 -4.65
N LYS A 232 -16.92 -8.61 -5.66
CA LYS A 232 -17.97 -9.46 -6.25
C LYS A 232 -17.38 -10.75 -6.84
N LEU A 233 -16.33 -10.64 -7.66
CA LEU A 233 -15.67 -11.80 -8.27
C LEU A 233 -15.06 -12.75 -7.22
N LYS A 234 -14.50 -12.22 -6.13
CA LYS A 234 -14.02 -13.04 -5.01
C LYS A 234 -15.14 -13.79 -4.32
N LYS A 235 -16.30 -13.15 -4.11
CA LYS A 235 -17.48 -13.78 -3.53
C LYS A 235 -18.04 -14.87 -4.44
N GLU A 236 -18.12 -14.61 -5.74
CA GLU A 236 -18.54 -15.58 -6.73
C GLU A 236 -17.57 -16.77 -6.81
N LYS A 237 -16.26 -16.52 -6.84
CA LYS A 237 -15.23 -17.56 -6.73
C LYS A 237 -15.36 -18.37 -5.45
N SER A 238 -15.65 -17.76 -4.30
CA SER A 238 -15.87 -18.48 -3.05
C SER A 238 -17.12 -19.35 -3.07
N ARG A 239 -18.19 -18.90 -3.77
CA ARG A 239 -19.41 -19.70 -3.99
C ARG A 239 -19.18 -20.87 -4.94
N LEU A 240 -18.34 -20.70 -5.96
CA LEU A 240 -17.96 -21.79 -6.86
C LEU A 240 -16.94 -22.75 -6.23
N ASN A 241 -16.13 -22.26 -5.28
CA ASN A 241 -15.14 -23.04 -4.53
C ASN A 241 -15.68 -23.64 -3.22
N SER A 242 -16.95 -23.45 -2.86
CA SER A 242 -17.54 -24.22 -1.77
C SER A 242 -17.61 -25.67 -2.23
N LEU A 243 -16.60 -26.46 -1.86
CA LEU A 243 -16.63 -27.92 -1.95
C LEU A 243 -17.99 -28.39 -1.44
N ASP A 244 -18.66 -29.19 -2.24
CA ASP A 244 -19.91 -29.87 -1.91
C ASP A 244 -19.93 -30.23 -0.43
N HIS A 245 -20.81 -29.58 0.35
CA HIS A 245 -20.82 -29.71 1.81
C HIS A 245 -21.19 -31.12 2.29
N HIS A 246 -21.58 -32.00 1.37
CA HIS A 246 -21.94 -33.39 1.62
C HIS A 246 -20.76 -34.30 1.28
N LYS A 247 -19.80 -34.41 2.19
CA LYS A 247 -18.78 -35.46 2.12
C LYS A 247 -19.34 -36.79 2.62
N ILE A 248 -18.90 -37.89 2.02
CA ILE A 248 -19.27 -39.25 2.43
C ILE A 248 -18.42 -39.63 3.65
N ASN A 249 -19.07 -39.93 4.77
CA ASN A 249 -18.36 -40.33 5.99
C ASN A 249 -18.15 -41.84 6.03
N ILE A 250 -16.90 -42.26 6.24
CA ILE A 250 -16.54 -43.64 6.58
C ILE A 250 -16.93 -43.85 8.03
N LEU A 251 -18.08 -44.51 8.23
CA LEU A 251 -18.63 -44.80 9.56
C LEU A 251 -18.01 -46.04 10.21
N ASN A 252 -17.63 -47.03 9.40
CA ASN A 252 -17.04 -48.29 9.84
C ASN A 252 -15.80 -48.60 8.99
N GLY A 253 -14.69 -48.95 9.64
CA GLY A 253 -13.39 -49.12 8.98
C GLY A 253 -12.58 -47.82 8.99
N ASP A 254 -11.58 -47.74 8.12
CA ASP A 254 -10.68 -46.59 8.04
C ASP A 254 -10.42 -46.15 6.58
N LYS A 255 -9.68 -45.05 6.45
CA LYS A 255 -9.26 -44.52 5.14
C LYS A 255 -8.40 -45.52 4.34
N LEU A 256 -7.69 -46.45 4.98
CA LEU A 256 -6.86 -47.44 4.29
C LEU A 256 -7.74 -48.46 3.58
N ASN A 257 -8.85 -48.87 4.18
CA ASN A 257 -9.84 -49.73 3.52
C ASN A 257 -10.42 -49.07 2.26
N LEU A 258 -10.67 -47.75 2.33
CA LEU A 258 -11.14 -46.99 1.17
C LEU A 258 -10.06 -46.87 0.09
N ILE A 259 -8.82 -46.55 0.48
CA ILE A 259 -7.69 -46.48 -0.45
C ILE A 259 -7.46 -47.84 -1.15
N ALA A 260 -7.56 -48.94 -0.41
CA ALA A 260 -7.49 -50.30 -0.94
C ALA A 260 -8.57 -50.56 -2.00
N LEU A 261 -9.81 -50.11 -1.76
CA LEU A 261 -10.90 -50.24 -2.73
C LEU A 261 -10.62 -49.45 -4.02
N PHE A 262 -10.08 -48.25 -3.92
CA PHE A 262 -9.68 -47.44 -5.08
C PHE A 262 -8.49 -48.05 -5.85
N ASP A 263 -7.54 -48.68 -5.14
CA ASP A 263 -6.46 -49.46 -5.73
C ASP A 263 -6.99 -50.69 -6.49
N GLU A 264 -8.01 -51.38 -5.96
CA GLU A 264 -8.70 -52.46 -6.68
C GLU A 264 -9.40 -51.94 -7.95
N PHE A 265 -10.07 -50.78 -7.91
CA PHE A 265 -10.69 -50.17 -9.09
C PHE A 265 -9.67 -49.86 -10.20
N MET A 266 -8.48 -49.39 -9.83
CA MET A 266 -7.39 -49.13 -10.78
C MET A 266 -6.85 -50.40 -11.42
N LYS A 267 -6.78 -51.50 -10.65
CA LYS A 267 -6.23 -52.79 -11.09
C LYS A 267 -7.27 -53.65 -11.81
N ALA A 268 -8.55 -53.36 -11.62
CA ALA A 268 -9.65 -54.10 -12.24
C ALA A 268 -9.58 -54.02 -13.77
N LYS A 269 -9.68 -55.19 -14.40
CA LYS A 269 -9.78 -55.34 -15.85
C LYS A 269 -11.12 -55.96 -16.20
N ILE A 270 -11.77 -55.46 -17.23
CA ILE A 270 -13.02 -56.00 -17.76
C ILE A 270 -12.78 -56.54 -19.17
N ILE A 271 -13.55 -57.54 -19.59
CA ILE A 271 -13.43 -58.11 -20.94
C ILE A 271 -14.29 -57.28 -21.89
N ILE A 272 -13.65 -56.67 -22.89
CA ILE A 272 -14.31 -55.97 -23.98
C ILE A 272 -13.84 -56.63 -25.29
N ASN A 273 -14.77 -57.17 -26.06
CA ASN A 273 -14.48 -57.84 -27.34
C ASN A 273 -13.42 -58.96 -27.23
N GLY A 274 -13.48 -59.76 -26.16
CA GLY A 274 -12.55 -60.86 -25.91
C GLY A 274 -11.15 -60.44 -25.44
N LYS A 275 -10.93 -59.15 -25.15
CA LYS A 275 -9.67 -58.61 -24.61
C LYS A 275 -9.88 -58.01 -23.23
N ALA A 276 -8.91 -58.22 -22.35
CA ALA A 276 -8.92 -57.62 -21.02
C ALA A 276 -8.46 -56.15 -21.09
N GLU A 277 -9.38 -55.22 -20.86
CA GLU A 277 -9.15 -53.78 -20.85
C GLU A 277 -9.25 -53.24 -19.43
N THR A 278 -8.45 -52.21 -19.10
CA THR A 278 -8.50 -51.56 -17.77
C THR A 278 -9.86 -50.88 -17.57
N PHE A 279 -10.50 -51.14 -16.43
CA PHE A 279 -11.83 -50.57 -16.15
C PHE A 279 -11.77 -49.05 -15.97
N LEU A 280 -10.89 -48.56 -15.08
CA LEU A 280 -10.70 -47.13 -14.81
C LEU A 280 -9.22 -46.76 -14.92
N GLY A 281 -8.86 -46.09 -16.02
CA GLY A 281 -7.51 -45.59 -16.26
C GLY A 281 -7.43 -44.06 -16.10
N THR A 282 -6.29 -43.57 -15.62
CA THR A 282 -5.97 -42.13 -15.62
C THR A 282 -4.49 -41.93 -15.92
N ASN A 283 -4.15 -40.86 -16.63
CA ASN A 283 -2.75 -40.48 -16.88
C ASN A 283 -2.10 -39.84 -15.64
N ALA A 284 -2.89 -39.45 -14.64
CA ALA A 284 -2.41 -38.80 -13.43
C ALA A 284 -3.00 -39.49 -12.20
N HIS A 285 -2.27 -40.44 -11.62
CA HIS A 285 -2.71 -41.25 -10.48
C HIS A 285 -3.08 -40.41 -9.25
N ILE A 286 -2.50 -39.21 -9.13
CA ILE A 286 -2.85 -38.20 -8.11
C ILE A 286 -4.33 -37.77 -8.13
N THR A 287 -5.05 -38.03 -9.23
CA THR A 287 -6.49 -37.78 -9.34
C THR A 287 -7.28 -38.57 -8.30
N TRP A 288 -6.89 -39.82 -8.03
CA TRP A 288 -7.54 -40.67 -7.03
C TRP A 288 -7.37 -40.12 -5.61
N ALA A 289 -6.18 -39.62 -5.29
CA ALA A 289 -5.93 -38.97 -4.01
C ALA A 289 -6.81 -37.71 -3.80
N LYS A 290 -7.04 -36.94 -4.86
CA LYS A 290 -7.95 -35.77 -4.82
C LYS A 290 -9.39 -36.18 -4.59
N ILE A 291 -9.87 -37.23 -5.26
CA ILE A 291 -11.24 -37.73 -5.08
C ILE A 291 -11.47 -38.12 -3.63
N ILE A 292 -10.57 -38.92 -3.05
CA ILE A 292 -10.70 -39.40 -1.68
C ILE A 292 -10.66 -38.23 -0.68
N SER A 293 -9.67 -37.33 -0.78
CA SER A 293 -9.53 -36.22 0.18
C SER A 293 -10.65 -35.17 0.09
N ASN A 294 -11.16 -34.92 -1.12
CA ASN A 294 -12.18 -33.91 -1.35
C ASN A 294 -13.58 -34.41 -0.98
N HIS A 295 -13.88 -35.70 -1.17
CA HIS A 295 -15.25 -36.21 -1.07
C HIS A 295 -15.50 -37.14 0.12
N PHE A 296 -14.47 -37.59 0.85
CA PHE A 296 -14.64 -38.49 1.99
C PHE A 296 -14.17 -37.91 3.33
N LEU A 297 -14.77 -38.40 4.41
CA LEU A 297 -14.40 -38.19 5.81
C LEU A 297 -14.10 -39.54 6.47
N GLU A 298 -13.22 -39.56 7.47
CA GLU A 298 -12.99 -40.70 8.35
C GLU A 298 -13.50 -40.34 9.74
N HIS A 299 -14.61 -40.96 10.19
CA HIS A 299 -15.24 -40.65 11.47
C HIS A 299 -15.48 -39.14 11.68
N ASP A 300 -16.11 -38.49 10.69
CA ASP A 300 -16.39 -37.05 10.59
C ASP A 300 -15.14 -36.15 10.51
N LYS A 301 -13.95 -36.74 10.39
CA LYS A 301 -12.70 -35.98 10.26
C LYS A 301 -12.24 -35.93 8.80
N PRO A 302 -11.72 -34.77 8.35
CA PRO A 302 -11.13 -34.66 7.02
C PRO A 302 -9.95 -35.63 6.83
N ILE A 303 -9.91 -36.29 5.67
CA ILE A 303 -8.77 -37.10 5.26
C ILE A 303 -7.75 -36.17 4.57
N PRO A 304 -6.54 -35.97 5.13
CA PRO A 304 -5.55 -35.06 4.55
C PRO A 304 -5.06 -35.55 3.19
N PHE A 305 -4.99 -34.65 2.21
CA PHE A 305 -4.56 -34.98 0.85
C PHE A 305 -3.18 -35.66 0.83
N GLY A 306 -2.19 -35.10 1.54
CA GLY A 306 -0.83 -35.66 1.59
C GLY A 306 -0.77 -37.07 2.18
N THR A 307 -1.74 -37.46 3.02
CA THR A 307 -1.83 -38.84 3.53
C THR A 307 -2.23 -39.80 2.42
N VAL A 308 -3.19 -39.42 1.57
CA VAL A 308 -3.68 -40.26 0.49
C VAL A 308 -2.72 -40.25 -0.70
N GLU A 309 -2.09 -39.11 -0.98
CA GLU A 309 -1.12 -38.90 -2.05
C GLU A 309 0.01 -39.94 -2.01
N ASN A 310 0.50 -40.30 -0.81
CA ASN A 310 1.54 -41.30 -0.60
C ASN A 310 1.21 -42.70 -1.18
N TYR A 311 -0.06 -43.00 -1.42
CA TYR A 311 -0.51 -44.30 -1.97
C TYR A 311 -0.68 -44.28 -3.49
N PHE A 312 -0.68 -43.10 -4.12
CA PHE A 312 -0.94 -42.94 -5.56
C PHE A 312 0.15 -42.16 -6.32
N CYS A 313 1.30 -41.87 -5.69
CA CYS A 313 2.42 -41.20 -6.33
C CYS A 313 3.30 -42.14 -7.17
N ASP A 314 3.72 -41.66 -8.35
CA ASP A 314 4.40 -42.43 -9.40
C ASP A 314 5.84 -42.89 -9.06
N GLY A 315 6.39 -42.49 -7.91
CA GLY A 315 7.81 -42.72 -7.55
C GLY A 315 8.10 -43.94 -6.68
N LYS A 316 7.09 -44.42 -5.92
CA LYS A 316 7.06 -45.61 -5.04
C LYS A 316 5.86 -45.43 -4.10
N PRO A 317 4.65 -45.90 -4.48
CA PRO A 317 3.50 -45.80 -3.61
C PRO A 317 3.75 -46.62 -2.32
N THR A 318 3.16 -46.16 -1.22
CA THR A 318 3.14 -46.93 0.02
C THR A 318 2.34 -48.21 -0.21
N ASP A 319 2.90 -49.36 0.13
CA ASP A 319 2.19 -50.63 0.02
C ASP A 319 1.02 -50.66 1.01
N ILE A 320 -0.13 -51.11 0.51
CA ILE A 320 -1.34 -51.31 1.32
C ILE A 320 -1.29 -52.71 1.91
N ASP A 321 -1.41 -52.83 3.23
CA ASP A 321 -1.41 -54.11 3.93
C ASP A 321 -2.60 -54.97 3.46
N ASN A 322 -2.38 -56.28 3.37
CA ASN A 322 -3.45 -57.25 3.10
C ASN A 322 -4.55 -57.22 4.16
N SER A 323 -4.22 -56.84 5.41
CA SER A 323 -5.24 -56.65 6.45
C SER A 323 -6.27 -55.58 6.08
N ASP A 324 -5.88 -54.59 5.28
CA ASP A 324 -6.70 -53.44 4.93
C ASP A 324 -7.52 -53.67 3.65
N ARG A 325 -7.17 -54.70 2.87
CA ARG A 325 -7.90 -55.15 1.67
C ARG A 325 -9.17 -55.93 2.06
N LYS A 326 -10.18 -55.21 2.53
CA LYS A 326 -11.48 -55.78 2.92
C LYS A 326 -12.41 -56.10 1.74
N PHE A 327 -12.13 -55.56 0.56
CA PHE A 327 -12.96 -55.69 -0.62
C PHE A 327 -12.14 -56.22 -1.79
N LYS A 328 -12.79 -56.98 -2.67
CA LYS A 328 -12.21 -57.48 -3.91
C LYS A 328 -13.20 -57.26 -5.05
N ILE A 329 -12.73 -56.68 -6.15
CA ILE A 329 -13.54 -56.47 -7.34
C ILE A 329 -13.30 -57.64 -8.29
N ILE A 330 -14.36 -58.40 -8.54
CA ILE A 330 -14.33 -59.55 -9.44
C ILE A 330 -15.23 -59.20 -10.63
N PRO A 331 -14.66 -58.98 -11.82
CA PRO A 331 -15.43 -58.85 -13.05
C PRO A 331 -16.26 -60.12 -13.26
N ILE A 332 -17.54 -59.95 -13.58
CA ILE A 332 -18.40 -61.06 -14.01
C ILE A 332 -18.35 -61.06 -15.55
N GLU A 333 -18.16 -62.24 -16.14
CA GLU A 333 -18.07 -62.45 -17.59
C GLU A 333 -19.38 -62.14 -18.33
#